data_AF-A0A2V9UZC6-F1
#
_entry.id   AF-A0A2V9UZC6-F1
#
_cell.length_a   1.000
_cell.length_b   1.000
_cell.length_c   1.000
_cell.angle_alpha   90.00
_cell.angle_beta   90.00
_cell.angle_gamma   90.00
#
_symmetry.space_group_name_H-M   'P 1'
#
loop_
_entity.id
_entity.type
_entity.pdbx_description
1 polymer ?
#
loop_
_entity_poly.entity_id
_entity_poly.type
_entity_poly.pdbx_seq_one_letter_code
_entity_poly.pdbx_strand_id
1 'polypeptide(L)' 'FMTDDIDRTYQELKDRGVVFTAPPTKQPWGQFAKFRDVDGNQFVLSTK' A
#
# COMPACT_ATOMS: atom_id res chain seq x y z
N PHE A 1 2.26 6.54 5.72
CA PHE A 1 2.80 7.25 4.54
C PHE A 1 1.66 7.79 3.72
N MET A 2 1.72 9.06 3.30
CA MET A 2 0.74 9.66 2.38
C MET A 2 1.26 9.55 0.96
N THR A 3 0.47 8.99 0.05
CA THR A 3 0.81 8.92 -1.38
C THR A 3 -0.36 9.45 -2.21
N ASP A 4 -0.06 10.13 -3.30
CA ASP A 4 -1.05 10.66 -4.24
C ASP A 4 -1.69 9.51 -5.04
N ASP A 5 -0.88 8.50 -5.37
CA ASP A 5 -1.26 7.38 -6.23
C ASP A 5 -0.95 6.04 -5.56
N ILE A 6 -1.95 5.51 -4.85
CA ILE A 6 -1.82 4.22 -4.15
C ILE A 6 -1.59 3.08 -5.12
N ASP A 7 -2.14 3.13 -6.34
CA ASP A 7 -2.00 2.05 -7.32
C ASP A 7 -0.58 1.97 -7.86
N ARG A 8 0.00 3.11 -8.23
CA ARG A 8 1.41 3.20 -8.64
C ARG A 8 2.35 2.74 -7.54
N THR A 9 2.12 3.20 -6.31
CA THR A 9 2.93 2.81 -5.16
C THR A 9 2.79 1.30 -4.90
N TYR A 10 1.59 0.75 -5.04
CA TYR A 10 1.33 -0.69 -4.94
C TYR A 10 2.15 -1.48 -5.98
N GLN A 11 2.17 -1.04 -7.24
CA GLN A 11 2.93 -1.68 -8.30
C GLN A 11 4.44 -1.61 -8.06
N GLU A 12 4.99 -0.44 -7.70
CA GLU A 12 6.42 -0.28 -7.40
C GLU A 12 6.87 -1.15 -6.22
N LEU A 13 6.08 -1.20 -5.16
CA LEU A 13 6.40 -2.05 -4.01
C LEU A 13 6.30 -3.53 -4.37
N LYS A 14 5.29 -3.92 -5.15
CA LYS A 14 5.13 -5.30 -5.61
C LYS A 14 6.31 -5.74 -6.48
N ASP A 15 6.79 -4.87 -7.37
CA ASP A 15 7.97 -5.10 -8.19
C ASP A 15 9.24 -5.27 -7.32
N ARG A 16 9.34 -4.49 -6.23
CA ARG A 16 10.40 -4.63 -5.22
C ARG A 16 10.31 -5.91 -4.37
N GLY A 17 9.30 -6.76 -4.59
CA GLY A 17 9.11 -8.01 -3.85
C GLY A 17 8.32 -7.87 -2.55
N VAL A 18 7.65 -6.73 -2.34
CA VAL A 18 6.79 -6.51 -1.18
C VAL A 18 5.52 -7.35 -1.32
N VAL A 19 5.17 -8.06 -0.25
CA VAL A 19 3.99 -8.92 -0.22
C VAL A 19 2.80 -8.13 0.28
N PHE A 20 1.83 -7.92 -0.59
CA PHE A 20 0.57 -7.28 -0.21
C PHE A 20 -0.36 -8.30 0.43
N THR A 21 -0.73 -8.07 1.69
CA THR A 21 -1.69 -8.90 2.41
C THR A 21 -3.13 -8.55 2.07
N ALA A 22 -3.38 -7.33 1.59
CA ALA A 22 -4.67 -6.89 1.11
C ALA A 22 -4.51 -5.90 -0.05
N PRO A 23 -5.41 -5.95 -1.05
CA PRO A 23 -5.46 -4.93 -2.09
C PRO A 23 -5.80 -3.55 -1.49
N PRO A 24 -5.41 -2.45 -2.16
CA PRO A 24 -5.81 -1.11 -1.76
C PRO A 24 -7.34 -1.01 -1.67
N THR A 25 -7.84 -0.64 -0.50
CA THR A 25 -9.25 -0.48 -0.22
C THR A 25 -9.61 1.00 -0.29
N LYS A 26 -10.60 1.33 -1.11
CA LYS A 26 -11.14 2.69 -1.24
C LYS A 26 -12.27 2.86 -0.22
N GLN A 27 -12.14 3.83 0.66
CA GLN A 27 -13.18 4.21 1.62
C GLN A 27 -13.70 5.62 1.34
N PRO A 28 -14.90 5.96 1.84
CA PRO A 28 -15.52 7.26 1.57
C PRO A 28 -14.70 8.46 2.05
N TRP A 29 -13.80 8.26 3.01
CA TRP A 29 -12.91 9.30 3.54
C TRP A 29 -11.50 9.28 2.94
N GLY A 30 -11.19 8.37 2.01
CA GLY A 30 -9.85 8.19 1.45
C GLY A 30 -9.53 6.73 1.11
N GLN A 31 -8.39 6.49 0.49
CA GLN A 31 -7.96 5.15 0.10
C GLN A 31 -6.78 4.69 0.95
N PHE A 32 -6.72 3.40 1.28
CA PHE A 32 -5.61 2.85 2.05
C PHE A 32 -5.21 1.46 1.57
N ALA A 33 -3.91 1.16 1.64
CA ALA A 33 -3.34 -0.12 1.27
C ALA A 33 -2.50 -0.65 2.42
N LYS A 34 -2.55 -1.98 2.63
CA LYS A 34 -1.78 -2.67 3.65
C LYS A 34 -0.82 -3.64 2.99
N PHE A 35 0.45 -3.54 3.35
CA PHE A 35 1.49 -4.39 2.79
C PHE A 35 2.50 -4.82 3.84
N ARG A 36 3.23 -5.89 3.52
CA ARG A 36 4.27 -6.44 4.36
C ARG A 36 5.58 -6.45 3.60
N ASP A 37 6.60 -5.83 4.17
CA ASP A 37 7.95 -5.85 3.62
C ASP A 37 8.63 -7.22 3.83
N VAL A 38 9.76 -7.46 3.18
CA VAL A 38 10.54 -8.71 3.29
C VAL A 38 11.02 -8.99 4.72
N ASP A 39 11.22 -7.94 5.52
CA ASP A 39 11.56 -8.04 6.95
C ASP A 39 10.36 -8.43 7.83
N GLY A 40 9.17 -8.50 7.25
CA GLY A 40 7.94 -8.86 7.94
C GLY A 40 7.23 -7.68 8.59
N ASN A 41 7.70 -6.45 8.39
CA ASN A 41 7.08 -5.23 8.89
C ASN A 41 5.80 -4.90 8.11
N GLN A 42 4.71 -4.59 8.83
CA GLN A 42 3.46 -4.17 8.23
C GLN A 42 3.41 -2.65 8.08
N PHE A 43 3.14 -2.20 6.85
CA PHE A 43 3.00 -0.80 6.53
C PHE A 43 1.60 -0.49 6.00
N VAL A 44 1.14 0.71 6.32
CA VAL A 44 -0.12 1.28 5.84
C VAL A 44 0.18 2.51 4.98
N LEU A 45 -0.26 2.45 3.73
CA LEU A 45 -0.34 3.60 2.85
C LEU A 45 -1.75 4.15 2.93
N SER A 46 -1.87 5.46 2.98
CA SER A 46 -3.15 6.16 2.84
C SER A 46 -2.98 7.28 1.82
N THR A 47 -4.03 7.59 1.05
CA THR A 47 -4.08 8.86 0.31
C THR A 47 -4.58 9.94 1.24
N LYS A 48 -4.28 11.19 0.91
CA LYS A 48 -5.06 12.33 1.42
C LYS A 48 -6.23 12.60 0.49
#